data_AF-A0A8J6C8J3-F1
#
_entry.id   AF-A0A8J6C8J3-F1
#
_cell.length_a   1.000
_cell.length_b   1.000
_cell.length_c   1.000
_cell.angle_alpha   90.00
_cell.angle_beta   90.00
_cell.angle_gamma   90.00
#
_symmetry.space_group_name_H-M   'P 1'
#
loop_
_entity.id
_entity.type
_entity.pdbx_description
1 polymer ?
#
loop_
_entity_poly.entity_id
_entity_poly.type
_entity_poly.pdbx_seq_one_letter_code
_entity_poly.pdbx_strand_id
1 'polypeptide(L)'
;MARGVFCCSIGLLLLDGRSRAAALRGHGHAARARSAQRSSARMATADDTAADANEPAARASGPAPEAWREFRAQLIAGGIRLTTEDAAAAAPSTEAQPRVVVARRNEELLRAQNAQLYDEYVNGAWAHVSPPEPGGLMCRLPLQAQIMYFMRDERRTGECAGWGELMRERLRSELPTEPPAATDGADAAADGGGGSGARNVYAEWLANTAYCYRLVESTVLETMRGMQQRARTRGPLDSSGLKGHELALLRFFSAAQDCWQEVCLVTSTSAPDRAEGVVINRPLAKAIDRQLAKLLLGGERPGAPEPDERALDRLVGAFGAQAGVYVGGPDAQREPALFVHGIDGLSGAVEVSPGTRIFTGGLDAAIDGVISGTYKPLDFRFFVGRTRALSTAQGEYIALACARPIALKQCLGLPKPLWHEVMELAGGECAQLSRMEITKRDDLTDE
;
A
#
# COMPACT_ATOMS: atom_id res chain seq x y z
N MET A 1 -27.71 -5.83 8.79
CA MET A 1 -27.88 -6.37 7.42
C MET A 1 -28.13 -5.28 6.36
N ALA A 2 -27.55 -4.07 6.47
CA ALA A 2 -27.75 -3.00 5.46
C ALA A 2 -26.55 -2.02 5.39
N ARG A 3 -25.32 -2.50 5.53
CA ARG A 3 -24.11 -1.65 5.61
C ARG A 3 -23.24 -1.68 4.34
N GLY A 4 -23.14 -2.80 3.61
CA GLY A 4 -22.24 -2.91 2.43
C GLY A 4 -22.72 -2.20 1.17
N VAL A 5 -24.04 -2.07 0.94
CA VAL A 5 -24.58 -1.40 -0.26
C VAL A 5 -24.37 0.14 -0.24
N PHE A 6 -24.10 0.71 0.94
CA PHE A 6 -24.14 2.18 1.14
C PHE A 6 -22.92 2.92 0.57
N CYS A 7 -21.73 2.31 0.53
CA CYS A 7 -20.53 2.98 0.01
C CYS A 7 -20.54 3.14 -1.52
N CYS A 8 -21.06 2.14 -2.26
CA CYS A 8 -21.17 2.21 -3.72
C CYS A 8 -22.22 3.24 -4.19
N SER A 9 -23.31 3.43 -3.45
CA SER A 9 -24.38 4.38 -3.82
C SER A 9 -24.03 5.85 -3.57
N ILE A 10 -23.11 6.17 -2.65
CA ILE A 10 -22.68 7.55 -2.38
C ILE A 10 -21.82 8.10 -3.52
N GLY A 11 -20.94 7.28 -4.11
CA GLY A 11 -20.19 7.65 -5.31
C GLY A 11 -21.10 7.94 -6.51
N LEU A 12 -22.17 7.14 -6.68
CA LEU A 12 -23.16 7.38 -7.74
C LEU A 12 -24.00 8.65 -7.51
N LEU A 13 -24.42 8.95 -6.28
CA LEU A 13 -25.28 10.13 -6.01
C LEU A 13 -24.55 11.48 -6.06
N LEU A 14 -23.22 11.51 -5.94
CA LEU A 14 -22.42 12.74 -6.08
C LEU A 14 -21.92 12.99 -7.52
N LEU A 15 -22.03 12.00 -8.41
CA LEU A 15 -21.55 12.08 -9.80
C LEU A 15 -22.68 12.04 -10.85
N ASP A 16 -23.93 11.82 -10.45
CA ASP A 16 -25.06 11.75 -11.38
C ASP A 16 -25.57 13.16 -11.76
N GLY A 17 -24.86 13.76 -12.72
CA GLY A 17 -25.30 14.96 -13.43
C GLY A 17 -24.78 15.03 -14.87
N ARG A 18 -23.70 14.31 -15.21
CA ARG A 18 -23.16 14.21 -16.57
C ARG A 18 -22.31 12.95 -16.71
N SER A 19 -22.90 11.80 -17.05
CA SER A 19 -22.29 10.74 -17.90
C SER A 19 -23.07 9.42 -17.80
N ARG A 20 -24.19 9.34 -18.51
CA ARG A 20 -24.77 8.06 -18.93
C ARG A 20 -25.15 8.12 -20.41
N ALA A 21 -24.13 8.27 -21.26
CA ALA A 21 -24.19 8.00 -22.72
C ALA A 21 -22.80 8.12 -23.37
N ALA A 22 -21.80 7.34 -22.93
CA ALA A 22 -20.53 7.21 -23.66
C ALA A 22 -19.75 5.94 -23.24
N ALA A 23 -20.38 4.77 -23.37
CA ALA A 23 -19.62 3.52 -23.47
C ALA A 23 -19.50 3.21 -24.97
N LEU A 24 -18.26 3.01 -25.45
CA LEU A 24 -17.86 2.86 -26.87
C LEU A 24 -17.69 4.18 -27.65
N ARG A 25 -16.72 5.00 -27.23
CA ARG A 25 -15.84 5.75 -28.13
C ARG A 25 -14.64 6.27 -27.35
N GLY A 26 -13.45 5.86 -27.77
CA GLY A 26 -12.19 6.29 -27.17
C GLY A 26 -11.98 7.78 -27.38
N HIS A 27 -11.96 8.55 -26.28
CA HIS A 27 -11.41 9.88 -26.22
C HIS A 27 -10.60 10.00 -24.94
N GLY A 28 -9.28 10.16 -25.11
CA GLY A 28 -8.35 10.43 -24.04
C GLY A 28 -8.66 11.77 -23.39
N HIS A 29 -9.19 11.74 -22.18
CA HIS A 29 -9.13 12.87 -21.27
C HIS A 29 -7.96 12.64 -20.31
N ALA A 30 -6.81 13.19 -20.68
CA ALA A 30 -5.74 13.49 -19.74
C ALA A 30 -6.27 14.51 -18.73
N ALA A 31 -6.69 14.04 -17.56
CA ALA A 31 -6.89 14.89 -16.40
C ALA A 31 -5.53 15.51 -16.03
N ARG A 32 -5.38 16.79 -16.32
CA ARG A 32 -4.22 17.59 -15.93
C ARG A 32 -4.14 17.63 -14.40
N ALA A 33 -3.30 16.80 -13.81
CA ALA A 33 -2.71 17.06 -12.52
C ALA A 33 -1.80 18.30 -12.64
N ARG A 34 -2.37 19.49 -12.46
CA ARG A 34 -1.60 20.71 -12.15
C ARG A 34 -1.67 20.91 -10.66
N SER A 35 -0.73 20.32 -9.94
CA SER A 35 -0.42 20.66 -8.55
C SER A 35 1.09 20.56 -8.36
N ALA A 36 1.66 21.58 -7.71
CA ALA A 36 3.05 21.72 -7.29
C ALA A 36 4.11 22.02 -8.37
N GLN A 37 4.04 23.21 -8.97
CA GLN A 37 5.25 23.91 -9.46
C GLN A 37 5.07 25.42 -9.38
N ARG A 38 5.10 25.96 -8.16
CA ARG A 38 5.31 27.38 -7.90
C ARG A 38 6.18 27.53 -6.65
N SER A 39 7.08 28.51 -6.72
CA SER A 39 7.92 29.06 -5.64
C SER A 39 9.32 28.45 -5.52
N SER A 40 10.24 28.96 -6.35
CA SER A 40 11.61 29.18 -5.89
C SER A 40 12.15 30.47 -6.50
N ALA A 41 11.95 31.58 -5.77
CA ALA A 41 12.65 32.84 -5.97
C ALA A 41 12.66 33.62 -4.64
N ARG A 42 13.80 33.50 -3.93
CA ARG A 42 14.46 34.45 -3.03
C ARG A 42 13.60 35.43 -2.20
N MET A 43 13.70 35.32 -0.87
CA MET A 43 14.19 36.42 -0.03
C MET A 43 14.94 35.85 1.17
N ALA A 44 16.16 36.32 1.36
CA ALA A 44 17.02 36.05 2.50
C ALA A 44 16.91 37.23 3.48
N THR A 45 16.65 36.95 4.75
CA THR A 45 17.01 37.75 5.93
C THR A 45 16.99 36.79 7.13
N ALA A 46 18.16 36.52 7.72
CA ALA A 46 18.56 36.89 9.09
C ALA A 46 17.74 36.16 10.17
N ASP A 47 18.29 35.10 10.78
CA ASP A 47 19.15 35.12 11.98
C ASP A 47 18.28 35.10 13.24
N ASP A 48 18.10 33.91 13.83
CA ASP A 48 17.96 33.77 15.28
C ASP A 48 18.16 32.31 15.70
N THR A 49 19.29 32.10 16.37
CA THR A 49 19.70 30.88 17.07
C THR A 49 18.97 30.77 18.40
N ALA A 50 18.15 29.73 18.56
CA ALA A 50 17.77 29.21 19.87
C ALA A 50 17.72 27.69 19.81
N ALA A 51 18.84 27.08 20.21
CA ALA A 51 18.96 25.66 20.46
C ALA A 51 18.27 25.33 21.78
N ASP A 52 17.05 24.80 21.70
CA ASP A 52 16.37 24.21 22.86
C ASP A 52 16.49 22.68 22.75
N ALA A 53 17.52 22.17 23.42
CA ALA A 53 17.81 20.76 23.56
C ALA A 53 16.90 20.18 24.66
N ASN A 54 15.73 19.70 24.27
CA ASN A 54 14.98 18.76 25.09
C ASN A 54 14.20 17.80 24.21
N GLU A 55 14.89 16.75 23.77
CA GLU A 55 14.41 15.68 22.91
C GLU A 55 13.78 14.58 23.77
N PRO A 56 12.45 14.34 23.75
CA PRO A 56 11.87 13.19 24.43
C PRO A 56 11.67 12.02 23.45
N ALA A 57 12.17 10.86 23.89
CA ALA A 57 11.86 9.51 23.44
C ALA A 57 12.09 9.20 21.95
N ALA A 58 13.27 8.65 21.67
CA ALA A 58 13.57 7.86 20.48
C ALA A 58 12.46 6.81 20.26
N ARG A 59 11.57 7.06 19.28
CA ARG A 59 10.86 5.97 18.61
C ARG A 59 11.96 5.04 18.10
N ALA A 60 11.95 3.78 18.53
CA ALA A 60 12.93 2.78 18.12
C ALA A 60 13.11 2.84 16.60
N SER A 61 14.19 3.48 16.16
CA SER A 61 14.59 3.46 14.77
C SER A 61 14.90 2.00 14.50
N GLY A 62 14.05 1.36 13.68
CA GLY A 62 14.33 0.01 13.24
C GLY A 62 15.72 -0.05 12.57
N PRO A 63 16.26 -1.25 12.35
CA PRO A 63 17.53 -1.40 11.65
C PRO A 63 17.56 -0.59 10.35
N ALA A 64 18.74 -0.07 9.98
CA ALA A 64 18.93 0.62 8.70
C ALA A 64 18.53 -0.29 7.51
N PRO A 65 18.14 0.27 6.35
CA PRO A 65 17.77 -0.54 5.17
C PRO A 65 18.84 -1.57 4.77
N GLU A 66 20.13 -1.24 4.94
CA GLU A 66 21.25 -2.16 4.70
C GLU A 66 21.23 -3.35 5.66
N ALA A 67 20.95 -3.13 6.94
CA ALA A 67 20.83 -4.20 7.93
C ALA A 67 19.63 -5.11 7.63
N TRP A 68 18.52 -4.57 7.11
CA TRP A 68 17.41 -5.39 6.61
C TRP A 68 17.77 -6.21 5.37
N ARG A 69 18.59 -5.66 4.46
CA ARG A 69 19.11 -6.40 3.30
C ARG A 69 20.03 -7.53 3.72
N GLU A 70 20.95 -7.28 4.65
CA GLU A 70 21.83 -8.31 5.20
C GLU A 70 21.03 -9.39 5.93
N PHE A 71 20.06 -9.00 6.76
CA PHE A 71 19.14 -9.93 7.40
C PHE A 71 18.38 -10.79 6.39
N ARG A 72 17.86 -10.20 5.30
CA ARG A 72 17.25 -10.96 4.20
C ARG A 72 18.23 -11.91 3.52
N ALA A 73 19.43 -11.44 3.19
CA ALA A 73 20.45 -12.27 2.58
C ALA A 73 20.81 -13.46 3.48
N GLN A 74 20.89 -13.24 4.80
CA GLN A 74 21.10 -14.28 5.80
C GLN A 74 19.90 -15.23 5.91
N LEU A 75 18.66 -14.76 5.84
CA LEU A 75 17.48 -15.62 5.82
C LEU A 75 17.46 -16.52 4.57
N ILE A 76 17.80 -15.96 3.40
CA ILE A 76 17.81 -16.67 2.12
C ILE A 76 18.99 -17.65 2.04
N ALA A 77 20.19 -17.23 2.43
CA ALA A 77 21.40 -18.05 2.36
C ALA A 77 21.48 -19.08 3.50
N GLY A 78 20.95 -18.73 4.67
CA GLY A 78 21.03 -19.53 5.88
C GLY A 78 19.91 -20.55 6.05
N GLY A 79 18.86 -20.54 5.21
CA GLY A 79 17.72 -21.45 5.32
C GLY A 79 17.20 -21.55 6.76
N ILE A 80 16.91 -20.39 7.38
CA ILE A 80 16.53 -20.23 8.80
C ILE A 80 17.32 -21.14 9.77
N ARG A 81 18.47 -20.64 10.25
CA ARG A 81 18.98 -20.96 11.59
C ARG A 81 19.13 -19.68 12.39
N LEU A 82 18.11 -19.35 13.19
CA LEU A 82 18.20 -18.34 14.23
C LEU A 82 18.60 -19.03 15.53
N THR A 83 19.85 -18.84 15.96
CA THR A 83 20.22 -18.28 17.27
C THR A 83 21.74 -18.19 17.36
N THR A 84 22.16 -17.14 18.04
CA THR A 84 23.50 -16.66 18.32
C THR A 84 24.47 -17.75 18.81
N GLU A 85 25.68 -17.71 18.26
CA GLU A 85 26.83 -18.51 18.67
C GLU A 85 27.24 -18.18 20.11
N ASP A 86 26.69 -18.94 21.06
CA ASP A 86 27.40 -19.38 22.27
C ASP A 86 26.65 -20.60 22.84
N ALA A 87 26.64 -21.69 22.06
CA ALA A 87 26.16 -22.99 22.52
C ALA A 87 26.85 -24.11 21.74
N ALA A 88 28.07 -24.44 22.16
CA ALA A 88 28.61 -25.75 21.87
C ALA A 88 27.65 -26.82 22.44
N ALA A 89 27.13 -27.68 21.58
CA ALA A 89 26.42 -28.93 21.88
C ALA A 89 24.91 -28.89 22.27
N ALA A 90 24.10 -27.99 21.69
CA ALA A 90 22.64 -28.18 21.68
C ALA A 90 22.18 -28.75 20.31
N ALA A 91 21.56 -29.93 20.34
CA ALA A 91 20.93 -30.55 19.18
C ALA A 91 19.94 -29.59 18.51
N PRO A 92 19.76 -29.62 17.17
CA PRO A 92 18.82 -28.75 16.49
C PRO A 92 17.40 -29.05 16.98
N SER A 93 16.88 -28.18 17.84
CA SER A 93 15.46 -28.13 18.17
C SER A 93 14.73 -27.69 16.90
N THR A 94 14.34 -28.69 16.12
CA THR A 94 13.74 -28.59 14.79
C THR A 94 12.22 -28.41 14.91
N GLU A 95 11.76 -27.56 15.83
CA GLU A 95 10.35 -27.20 15.87
C GLU A 95 10.12 -26.12 14.82
N ALA A 96 9.82 -26.57 13.61
CA ALA A 96 9.39 -25.71 12.52
C ALA A 96 8.22 -24.84 13.04
N GLN A 97 8.41 -23.52 13.05
CA GLN A 97 7.33 -22.61 13.42
C GLN A 97 6.12 -22.90 12.54
N PRO A 98 4.91 -22.99 13.12
CA PRO A 98 3.71 -23.32 12.37
C PRO A 98 3.50 -22.30 11.25
N ARG A 99 3.40 -22.79 10.01
CA ARG A 99 3.20 -21.96 8.81
C ARG A 99 1.93 -21.13 8.96
N VAL A 100 2.02 -19.81 8.81
CA VAL A 100 0.86 -18.93 8.78
C VAL A 100 0.18 -19.04 7.41
N VAL A 101 -1.00 -19.66 7.37
CA VAL A 101 -1.83 -19.74 6.16
C VAL A 101 -2.80 -18.57 6.16
N VAL A 102 -2.54 -17.57 5.32
CA VAL A 102 -3.36 -16.33 5.26
C VAL A 102 -4.44 -16.34 4.17
N ALA A 103 -4.29 -17.18 3.14
CA ALA A 103 -5.18 -17.17 1.97
C ALA A 103 -5.14 -18.49 1.18
N ARG A 104 -5.80 -19.54 1.69
CA ARG A 104 -5.72 -20.90 1.11
C ARG A 104 -6.14 -20.97 -0.36
N ARG A 105 -7.24 -20.31 -0.76
CA ARG A 105 -7.67 -20.31 -2.16
C ARG A 105 -6.71 -19.54 -3.07
N ASN A 106 -6.06 -18.50 -2.56
CA ASN A 106 -5.01 -17.80 -3.32
C ASN A 106 -3.77 -18.67 -3.51
N GLU A 107 -3.43 -19.51 -2.53
CA GLU A 107 -2.36 -20.50 -2.62
C GLU A 107 -2.66 -21.55 -3.71
N GLU A 108 -3.89 -22.07 -3.75
CA GLU A 108 -4.34 -23.02 -4.79
C GLU A 108 -4.25 -22.41 -6.20
N LEU A 109 -4.68 -21.15 -6.34
CA LEU A 109 -4.56 -20.42 -7.61
C LEU A 109 -3.10 -20.18 -8.00
N LEU A 110 -2.24 -19.79 -7.04
CA LEU A 110 -0.81 -19.61 -7.27
C LEU A 110 -0.16 -20.91 -7.75
N ARG A 111 -0.49 -22.04 -7.12
CA ARG A 111 0.00 -23.37 -7.55
C ARG A 111 -0.34 -23.66 -9.00
N ALA A 112 -1.57 -23.36 -9.42
CA ALA A 112 -2.01 -23.57 -10.80
C ALA A 112 -1.32 -22.63 -11.80
N GLN A 113 -1.05 -21.38 -11.40
CA GLN A 113 -0.42 -20.36 -12.25
C GLN A 113 1.11 -20.55 -12.36
N ASN A 114 1.77 -20.83 -11.24
CA ASN A 114 3.22 -20.94 -11.14
C ASN A 114 3.62 -21.85 -9.96
N ALA A 115 3.88 -23.14 -10.25
CA ALA A 115 4.24 -24.14 -9.24
C ALA A 115 5.56 -23.82 -8.52
N GLN A 116 6.57 -23.29 -9.21
CA GLN A 116 7.85 -22.94 -8.60
C GLN A 116 7.68 -21.79 -7.59
N LEU A 117 6.98 -20.73 -7.99
CA LEU A 117 6.70 -19.60 -7.11
C LEU A 117 5.78 -20.00 -5.94
N TYR A 118 4.89 -20.96 -6.17
CA TYR A 118 4.07 -21.57 -5.11
C TYR A 118 4.93 -22.26 -4.05
N ASP A 119 5.91 -23.07 -4.46
CA ASP A 119 6.79 -23.77 -3.54
C ASP A 119 7.60 -22.76 -2.70
N GLU A 120 8.08 -21.67 -3.31
CA GLU A 120 8.72 -20.58 -2.56
C GLU A 120 7.77 -19.89 -1.58
N TYR A 121 6.53 -19.64 -2.00
CA TYR A 121 5.51 -19.03 -1.15
C TYR A 121 5.23 -19.90 0.09
N VAL A 122 4.97 -21.20 -0.11
CA VAL A 122 4.66 -22.13 0.98
C VAL A 122 5.81 -22.26 1.98
N ASN A 123 7.05 -22.21 1.50
CA ASN A 123 8.22 -22.43 2.33
C ASN A 123 8.81 -21.14 2.93
N GLY A 124 8.34 -19.96 2.52
CA GLY A 124 9.01 -18.71 2.91
C GLY A 124 8.24 -17.43 2.66
N ALA A 125 6.90 -17.44 2.58
CA ALA A 125 6.13 -16.20 2.53
C ALA A 125 6.17 -15.46 3.87
N TRP A 126 6.62 -14.21 3.84
CA TRP A 126 6.66 -13.31 4.99
C TRP A 126 6.52 -11.85 4.52
N ALA A 127 5.99 -10.99 5.38
CA ALA A 127 6.03 -9.54 5.21
C ALA A 127 6.20 -8.89 6.57
N HIS A 128 6.85 -7.72 6.64
CA HIS A 128 7.01 -6.96 7.88
C HIS A 128 7.05 -5.46 7.59
N VAL A 129 6.59 -4.63 8.52
CA VAL A 129 6.70 -3.17 8.41
C VAL A 129 8.16 -2.76 8.36
N SER A 130 8.53 -1.97 7.35
CA SER A 130 9.90 -1.50 7.13
C SER A 130 9.89 -0.07 6.57
N PRO A 131 11.02 0.62 6.57
CA PRO A 131 11.20 1.79 5.70
C PRO A 131 10.97 1.41 4.22
N PRO A 132 10.59 2.38 3.36
CA PRO A 132 10.52 2.16 1.92
C PRO A 132 11.86 1.69 1.35
N GLU A 133 11.85 0.62 0.57
CA GLU A 133 13.06 0.09 -0.06
C GLU A 133 12.76 -0.62 -1.39
N PRO A 134 13.68 -0.60 -2.37
CA PRO A 134 13.45 -1.30 -3.64
C PRO A 134 13.34 -2.82 -3.43
N GLY A 135 12.36 -3.43 -4.09
CA GLY A 135 11.93 -4.81 -3.87
C GLY A 135 10.93 -5.00 -2.72
N GLY A 136 10.72 -3.98 -1.89
CA GLY A 136 9.65 -3.93 -0.89
C GLY A 136 8.30 -3.54 -1.50
N LEU A 137 7.26 -3.57 -0.65
CA LEU A 137 5.90 -3.17 -0.99
C LEU A 137 5.51 -1.88 -0.29
N MET A 138 4.64 -1.10 -0.91
CA MET A 138 3.89 -0.03 -0.26
C MET A 138 2.39 -0.29 -0.42
N CYS A 139 1.69 -0.41 0.70
CA CYS A 139 0.26 -0.69 0.73
C CYS A 139 -0.52 0.59 1.05
N ARG A 140 -1.45 0.98 0.19
CA ARG A 140 -2.33 2.13 0.44
C ARG A 140 -3.24 1.81 1.62
N LEU A 141 -3.24 2.66 2.63
CA LEU A 141 -4.07 2.52 3.82
C LEU A 141 -5.51 2.99 3.54
N PRO A 142 -6.54 2.37 4.15
CA PRO A 142 -7.90 2.89 4.07
C PRO A 142 -8.01 4.28 4.72
N LEU A 143 -8.96 5.10 4.27
CA LEU A 143 -9.14 6.48 4.74
C LEU A 143 -9.15 6.60 6.27
N GLN A 144 -9.85 5.67 6.93
CA GLN A 144 -9.99 5.65 8.38
C GLN A 144 -8.64 5.39 9.07
N ALA A 145 -7.79 4.53 8.50
CA ALA A 145 -6.44 4.32 9.03
C ALA A 145 -5.56 5.54 8.81
N GLN A 146 -5.68 6.23 7.67
CA GLN A 146 -4.95 7.48 7.41
C GLN A 146 -5.29 8.54 8.47
N ILE A 147 -6.58 8.78 8.72
CA ILE A 147 -7.05 9.73 9.76
C ILE A 147 -6.62 9.28 11.16
N MET A 148 -6.66 7.97 11.47
CA MET A 148 -6.16 7.43 12.73
C MET A 148 -4.66 7.73 12.93
N TYR A 149 -3.84 7.65 11.87
CA TYR A 149 -2.42 8.02 11.98
C TYR A 149 -2.23 9.53 12.21
N PHE A 150 -3.05 10.40 11.61
CA PHE A 150 -3.05 11.85 11.92
C PHE A 150 -3.48 12.14 13.37
N MET A 151 -4.42 11.35 13.90
CA MET A 151 -4.84 11.43 15.30
C MET A 151 -3.69 11.10 16.26
N ARG A 152 -2.87 10.09 15.92
CA ARG A 152 -1.74 9.61 16.75
C ARG A 152 -0.47 10.43 16.66
N ASP A 153 -0.27 11.16 15.57
CA ASP A 153 0.98 11.88 15.31
C ASP A 153 0.72 13.36 15.08
N GLU A 154 0.90 14.16 16.13
CA GLU A 154 0.73 15.62 16.11
C GLU A 154 1.70 16.33 15.17
N ARG A 155 2.83 15.69 14.83
CA ARG A 155 3.83 16.28 13.93
C ARG A 155 3.40 16.23 12.47
N ARG A 156 2.39 15.42 12.15
CA ARG A 156 1.88 15.30 10.77
C ARG A 156 1.12 16.55 10.40
N THR A 157 1.78 17.39 9.62
CA THR A 157 1.17 18.56 8.97
C THR A 157 0.55 18.15 7.63
N GLY A 158 -0.51 18.84 7.22
CA GLY A 158 -1.17 18.59 5.94
C GLY A 158 -2.63 19.04 5.94
N GLU A 159 -3.29 18.92 4.79
CA GLU A 159 -4.72 19.26 4.63
C GLU A 159 -5.63 18.45 5.58
N CYS A 160 -5.12 17.34 6.12
CA CYS A 160 -5.79 16.42 7.03
C CYS A 160 -5.54 16.70 8.53
N ALA A 161 -4.64 17.62 8.87
CA ALA A 161 -4.26 17.85 10.28
C ALA A 161 -5.47 18.23 11.16
N GLY A 162 -6.43 18.96 10.59
CA GLY A 162 -7.68 19.31 11.28
C GLY A 162 -8.54 18.09 11.64
N TRP A 163 -8.48 17.00 10.87
CA TRP A 163 -9.14 15.75 11.23
C TRP A 163 -8.45 15.04 12.38
N GLY A 164 -7.10 15.05 12.41
CA GLY A 164 -6.35 14.51 13.54
C GLY A 164 -6.75 15.17 14.87
N GLU A 165 -6.84 16.51 14.91
CA GLU A 165 -7.26 17.22 16.11
C GLU A 165 -8.72 16.97 16.46
N LEU A 166 -9.63 16.99 15.48
CA LEU A 166 -11.04 16.67 15.69
C LEU A 166 -11.21 15.28 16.33
N MET A 167 -10.43 14.29 15.89
CA MET A 167 -10.47 12.94 16.47
C MET A 167 -9.87 12.89 17.87
N ARG A 168 -8.82 13.67 18.16
CA ARG A 168 -8.24 13.77 19.51
C ARG A 168 -9.21 14.42 20.48
N GLU A 169 -9.86 15.52 20.09
CA GLU A 169 -10.93 16.16 20.88
C GLU A 169 -12.09 15.20 21.13
N ARG A 170 -12.52 14.48 20.09
CA ARG A 170 -13.56 13.47 20.22
C ARG A 170 -13.16 12.36 21.20
N LEU A 171 -11.95 11.82 21.09
CA LEU A 171 -11.43 10.83 22.03
C LEU A 171 -11.44 11.36 23.47
N ARG A 172 -10.93 12.58 23.70
CA ARG A 172 -10.93 13.21 25.05
C ARG A 172 -12.35 13.33 25.62
N SER A 173 -13.36 13.58 24.78
CA SER A 173 -14.76 13.67 25.20
C SER A 173 -15.42 12.34 25.54
N GLU A 174 -14.89 11.22 25.04
CA GLU A 174 -15.40 9.86 25.33
C GLU A 174 -14.68 9.20 26.52
N LEU A 175 -13.54 9.73 26.95
CA LEU A 175 -12.82 9.20 28.10
C LEU A 175 -13.56 9.51 29.42
N PRO A 176 -13.60 8.55 30.36
CA PRO A 176 -14.16 8.80 31.70
C PRO A 176 -13.50 10.00 32.37
N THR A 177 -14.31 10.96 32.82
CA THR A 177 -13.82 12.15 33.54
C THR A 177 -13.44 11.84 34.98
N GLU A 178 -13.97 10.76 35.56
CA GLU A 178 -13.68 10.34 36.91
C GLU A 178 -12.54 9.30 36.90
N PRO A 179 -11.45 9.52 37.66
CA PRO A 179 -10.46 8.47 37.85
C PRO A 179 -11.16 7.24 38.45
N PRO A 180 -10.79 6.01 38.06
CA PRO A 180 -11.35 4.82 38.67
C PRO A 180 -11.20 4.99 40.19
N ALA A 181 -12.33 4.93 40.91
CA ALA A 181 -12.36 5.12 42.36
C ALA A 181 -11.21 4.32 42.94
N ALA A 182 -10.27 5.01 43.59
CA ALA A 182 -9.08 4.38 44.12
C ALA A 182 -9.54 3.21 44.98
N THR A 183 -9.35 1.98 44.50
CA THR A 183 -9.56 0.79 45.33
C THR A 183 -8.69 1.01 46.55
N ASP A 184 -9.32 1.11 47.72
CA ASP A 184 -8.77 1.51 49.03
C ASP A 184 -7.64 0.58 49.53
N GLY A 185 -6.56 0.50 48.75
CA GLY A 185 -5.29 -0.09 49.10
C GLY A 185 -4.37 1.01 49.59
N ALA A 186 -4.51 1.34 50.87
CA ALA A 186 -3.63 2.24 51.60
C ALA A 186 -2.16 1.80 51.48
N ASP A 187 -1.27 2.78 51.55
CA ASP A 187 0.21 2.67 51.70
C ASP A 187 1.08 2.87 50.44
N ALA A 188 0.68 3.75 49.51
CA ALA A 188 1.62 4.30 48.52
C ALA A 188 1.91 5.78 48.82
N ALA A 189 3.14 6.04 49.23
CA ALA A 189 3.67 7.29 49.75
C ALA A 189 3.51 8.50 48.80
N ALA A 190 3.44 9.67 49.43
CA ALA A 190 3.15 10.97 48.85
C ALA A 190 4.27 11.51 47.94
N ASP A 191 4.34 10.99 46.71
CA ASP A 191 5.11 11.64 45.64
C ASP A 191 4.14 12.33 44.67
N GLY A 192 4.22 13.67 44.59
CA GLY A 192 3.22 14.61 44.08
C GLY A 192 2.96 14.61 42.57
N GLY A 193 2.78 13.44 41.94
CA GLY A 193 2.56 13.27 40.51
C GLY A 193 1.09 13.16 40.08
N GLY A 194 0.21 14.07 40.53
CA GLY A 194 -1.25 14.00 40.28
C GLY A 194 -1.70 14.07 38.80
N GLY A 195 -0.80 14.32 37.84
CA GLY A 195 -1.11 14.36 36.40
C GLY A 195 -0.81 13.07 35.62
N SER A 196 -0.28 12.03 36.26
CA SER A 196 0.19 10.82 35.56
C SER A 196 -0.96 9.91 35.07
N GLY A 197 -2.00 9.72 35.89
CA GLY A 197 -3.07 8.76 35.60
C GLY A 197 -3.89 9.05 34.34
N ALA A 198 -4.40 10.28 34.17
CA ALA A 198 -5.24 10.63 33.02
C ALA A 198 -4.46 10.64 31.70
N ARG A 199 -3.18 11.04 31.73
CA ARG A 199 -2.29 10.97 30.56
C ARG A 199 -2.03 9.53 30.15
N ASN A 200 -1.93 8.61 31.12
CA ASN A 200 -1.73 7.19 30.84
C ASN A 200 -2.96 6.56 30.17
N VAL A 201 -4.18 6.83 30.67
CA VAL A 201 -5.42 6.35 30.05
C VAL A 201 -5.57 6.88 28.62
N TYR A 202 -5.34 8.17 28.39
CA TYR A 202 -5.41 8.71 27.03
C TYR A 202 -4.44 8.02 26.07
N ALA A 203 -3.19 7.78 26.50
CA ALA A 203 -2.18 7.10 25.70
C ALA A 203 -2.54 5.64 25.39
N GLU A 204 -3.08 4.90 26.37
CA GLU A 204 -3.55 3.52 26.21
C GLU A 204 -4.67 3.42 25.16
N TRP A 205 -5.65 4.32 25.24
CA TRP A 205 -6.76 4.35 24.28
C TRP A 205 -6.31 4.79 22.89
N LEU A 206 -5.40 5.76 22.81
CA LEU A 206 -4.80 6.20 21.55
C LEU A 206 -3.99 5.08 20.88
N ALA A 207 -3.37 4.18 21.67
CA ALA A 207 -2.68 2.99 21.19
C ALA A 207 -3.63 1.87 20.71
N ASN A 208 -4.91 1.89 21.11
CA ASN A 208 -5.89 0.87 20.72
C ASN A 208 -6.39 1.09 19.27
N THR A 209 -5.77 0.38 18.33
CA THR A 209 -6.09 0.47 16.89
C THR A 209 -7.55 0.19 16.57
N ALA A 210 -8.15 -0.88 17.11
CA ALA A 210 -9.54 -1.20 16.79
C ALA A 210 -10.51 -0.13 17.28
N TYR A 211 -10.25 0.44 18.46
CA TYR A 211 -11.08 1.50 18.98
C TYR A 211 -10.92 2.80 18.17
N CYS A 212 -9.69 3.30 17.99
CA CYS A 212 -9.46 4.52 17.22
C CYS A 212 -9.97 4.41 15.78
N TYR A 213 -9.80 3.25 15.15
CA TYR A 213 -10.32 3.00 13.80
C TYR A 213 -11.84 3.11 13.73
N ARG A 214 -12.55 2.49 14.69
CA ARG A 214 -14.02 2.57 14.76
C ARG A 214 -14.51 3.97 15.08
N LEU A 215 -13.82 4.69 15.96
CA LEU A 215 -14.12 6.09 16.28
C LEU A 215 -14.05 6.96 15.02
N VAL A 216 -12.95 6.84 14.28
CA VAL A 216 -12.75 7.54 13.01
C VAL A 216 -13.84 7.14 12.00
N GLU A 217 -14.11 5.84 11.87
CA GLU A 217 -15.14 5.35 10.96
C GLU A 217 -16.51 5.95 11.26
N SER A 218 -16.94 5.93 12.53
CA SER A 218 -18.23 6.51 12.91
C SER A 218 -18.30 7.99 12.59
N THR A 219 -17.24 8.77 12.89
CA THR A 219 -17.25 10.21 12.66
C THR A 219 -17.22 10.55 11.16
N VAL A 220 -16.46 9.80 10.36
CA VAL A 220 -16.48 9.93 8.89
C VAL A 220 -17.87 9.65 8.34
N LEU A 221 -18.51 8.55 8.77
CA LEU A 221 -19.86 8.19 8.32
C LEU A 221 -20.91 9.22 8.73
N GLU A 222 -20.87 9.73 9.96
CA GLU A 222 -21.75 10.80 10.43
C GLU A 222 -21.60 12.08 9.60
N THR A 223 -20.36 12.49 9.34
CA THR A 223 -20.06 13.68 8.53
C THR A 223 -20.55 13.52 7.10
N MET A 224 -20.26 12.38 6.46
CA MET A 224 -20.73 12.07 5.10
C MET A 224 -22.27 12.04 5.02
N ARG A 225 -22.95 11.44 6.01
CA ARG A 225 -24.44 11.44 6.09
C ARG A 225 -24.99 12.85 6.27
N GLY A 226 -24.36 13.68 7.10
CA GLY A 226 -24.72 15.08 7.27
C GLY A 226 -24.65 15.85 5.96
N MET A 227 -23.56 15.68 5.21
CA MET A 227 -23.41 16.27 3.87
C MET A 227 -24.47 15.76 2.90
N GLN A 228 -24.70 14.44 2.85
CA GLN A 228 -25.72 13.84 1.99
C GLN A 228 -27.14 14.38 2.29
N GLN A 229 -27.49 14.54 3.57
CA GLN A 229 -28.80 15.07 3.96
C GLN A 229 -28.97 16.53 3.53
N ARG A 230 -27.90 17.35 3.59
CA ARG A 230 -27.91 18.70 3.04
C ARG A 230 -28.08 18.70 1.52
N ALA A 231 -27.40 17.78 0.82
CA ALA A 231 -27.54 17.62 -0.62
C ALA A 231 -28.98 17.26 -1.04
N ARG A 232 -29.63 16.36 -0.28
CA ARG A 232 -31.02 15.96 -0.54
C ARG A 232 -32.02 17.09 -0.31
N THR A 233 -31.76 17.96 0.66
CA THR A 233 -32.70 19.03 1.05
C THR A 233 -32.49 20.34 0.30
N ARG A 234 -31.24 20.66 -0.09
CA ARG A 234 -30.88 21.94 -0.71
C ARG A 234 -30.44 21.83 -2.17
N GLY A 235 -30.42 20.62 -2.74
CA GLY A 235 -29.86 20.36 -4.06
C GLY A 235 -28.35 20.06 -4.01
N PRO A 236 -27.65 20.09 -5.15
CA PRO A 236 -26.23 19.73 -5.24
C PRO A 236 -25.38 20.42 -4.17
N LEU A 237 -24.39 19.69 -3.62
CA LEU A 237 -23.48 20.26 -2.62
C LEU A 237 -22.68 21.41 -3.23
N ASP A 238 -22.95 22.62 -2.76
CA ASP A 238 -22.09 23.77 -3.03
C ASP A 238 -20.85 23.72 -2.13
N SER A 239 -19.67 23.64 -2.74
CA SER A 239 -18.38 23.67 -2.05
C SER A 239 -18.18 24.92 -1.18
N SER A 240 -18.81 26.04 -1.52
CA SER A 240 -18.69 27.29 -0.75
C SER A 240 -19.41 27.22 0.61
N GLY A 241 -20.41 26.34 0.73
CA GLY A 241 -21.19 26.14 1.94
C GLY A 241 -20.67 25.03 2.85
N LEU A 242 -19.57 24.36 2.49
CA LEU A 242 -18.96 23.30 3.29
C LEU A 242 -17.98 23.87 4.31
N LYS A 243 -17.98 23.29 5.52
CA LYS A 243 -16.95 23.60 6.52
C LYS A 243 -15.59 23.11 6.03
N GLY A 244 -14.50 23.72 6.50
CA GLY A 244 -13.13 23.35 6.10
C GLY A 244 -12.82 21.85 6.24
N HIS A 245 -13.21 21.22 7.35
CA HIS A 245 -13.02 19.78 7.56
C HIS A 245 -13.91 18.91 6.66
N GLU A 246 -15.12 19.35 6.33
CA GLU A 246 -16.03 18.64 5.42
C GLU A 246 -15.46 18.63 4.00
N LEU A 247 -14.97 19.77 3.53
CA LEU A 247 -14.31 19.89 2.22
C LEU A 247 -13.04 19.04 2.17
N ALA A 248 -12.23 19.08 3.23
CA ALA A 248 -11.06 18.22 3.36
C ALA A 248 -11.45 16.73 3.28
N LEU A 249 -12.46 16.30 4.04
CA LEU A 249 -12.94 14.92 4.01
C LEU A 249 -13.38 14.48 2.63
N LEU A 250 -14.12 15.31 1.88
CA LEU A 250 -14.55 14.97 0.52
C LEU A 250 -13.36 14.76 -0.42
N ARG A 251 -12.32 15.60 -0.31
CA ARG A 251 -11.09 15.43 -1.10
C ARG A 251 -10.40 14.12 -0.75
N PHE A 252 -10.23 13.82 0.54
CA PHE A 252 -9.62 12.57 0.98
C PHE A 252 -10.44 11.35 0.61
N PHE A 253 -11.75 11.43 0.77
CA PHE A 253 -12.65 10.35 0.39
C PHE A 253 -12.55 10.08 -1.11
N SER A 254 -12.63 11.12 -1.95
CA SER A 254 -12.46 10.98 -3.40
C SER A 254 -11.11 10.35 -3.77
N ALA A 255 -10.01 10.89 -3.23
CA ALA A 255 -8.68 10.37 -3.51
C ALA A 255 -8.53 8.91 -3.04
N ALA A 256 -9.05 8.58 -1.85
CA ALA A 256 -8.97 7.24 -1.29
C ALA A 256 -9.78 6.22 -2.10
N GLN A 257 -10.95 6.59 -2.67
CA GLN A 257 -11.75 5.68 -3.48
C GLN A 257 -11.00 5.20 -4.74
N ASP A 258 -10.21 6.08 -5.36
CA ASP A 258 -9.50 5.76 -6.61
C ASP A 258 -8.31 4.80 -6.40
N CYS A 259 -7.66 4.89 -5.24
CA CYS A 259 -6.44 4.14 -4.92
C CYS A 259 -6.61 3.09 -3.81
N TRP A 260 -7.85 2.82 -3.36
CA TRP A 260 -8.07 1.92 -2.23
C TRP A 260 -7.56 0.51 -2.52
N GLN A 261 -6.87 -0.07 -1.54
CA GLN A 261 -6.21 -1.38 -1.58
C GLN A 261 -5.08 -1.51 -2.60
N GLU A 262 -4.51 -0.41 -3.11
CA GLU A 262 -3.31 -0.50 -3.95
C GLU A 262 -2.14 -1.13 -3.19
N VAL A 263 -1.45 -2.03 -3.88
CA VAL A 263 -0.17 -2.59 -3.43
C VAL A 263 0.85 -2.24 -4.51
N CYS A 264 1.87 -1.47 -4.13
CA CYS A 264 2.91 -1.00 -5.04
C CYS A 264 4.21 -1.76 -4.77
N LEU A 265 4.81 -2.36 -5.80
CA LEU A 265 6.19 -2.83 -5.75
C LEU A 265 7.12 -1.62 -5.93
N VAL A 266 7.98 -1.36 -4.95
CA VAL A 266 8.97 -0.29 -5.02
C VAL A 266 10.10 -0.70 -5.94
N THR A 267 10.34 0.08 -6.99
CA THR A 267 11.41 -0.17 -7.97
C THR A 267 12.64 0.68 -7.72
N SER A 268 12.47 1.83 -7.08
CA SER A 268 13.57 2.73 -6.72
C SER A 268 13.17 3.65 -5.58
N THR A 269 14.18 4.16 -4.86
CA THR A 269 14.00 5.16 -3.80
C THR A 269 14.89 6.36 -4.11
N SER A 270 14.30 7.55 -4.13
CA SER A 270 15.04 8.81 -4.35
C SER A 270 15.38 9.53 -3.05
N ALA A 271 14.60 9.28 -2.00
CA ALA A 271 14.82 9.75 -0.63
C ALA A 271 14.24 8.72 0.35
N PRO A 272 14.54 8.80 1.66
CA PRO A 272 14.05 7.85 2.67
C PRO A 272 12.52 7.70 2.71
N ASP A 273 11.79 8.75 2.33
CA ASP A 273 10.33 8.82 2.32
C ASP A 273 9.74 8.95 0.92
N ARG A 274 10.56 8.83 -0.15
CA ARG A 274 10.11 8.96 -1.54
C ARG A 274 10.58 7.81 -2.40
N ALA A 275 9.61 7.02 -2.82
CA ALA A 275 9.78 5.87 -3.68
C ALA A 275 9.10 6.06 -5.05
N GLU A 276 9.58 5.33 -6.04
CA GLU A 276 8.86 5.05 -7.28
C GLU A 276 8.57 3.55 -7.35
N GLY A 277 7.48 3.19 -8.02
CA GLY A 277 7.09 1.80 -8.12
C GLY A 277 6.01 1.54 -9.16
N VAL A 278 5.45 0.34 -9.11
CA VAL A 278 4.32 -0.07 -9.92
C VAL A 278 3.25 -0.74 -9.07
N VAL A 279 1.98 -0.41 -9.31
CA VAL A 279 0.84 -1.06 -8.68
C VAL A 279 0.71 -2.49 -9.21
N ILE A 280 0.80 -3.48 -8.31
CA ILE A 280 0.86 -4.90 -8.66
C ILE A 280 -0.48 -5.62 -8.60
N ASN A 281 -1.56 -4.98 -8.17
CA ASN A 281 -2.87 -5.63 -8.00
C ASN A 281 -3.99 -4.96 -8.81
N ARG A 282 -3.65 -4.30 -9.92
CA ARG A 282 -4.59 -3.70 -10.89
C ARG A 282 -4.45 -4.38 -12.26
N PRO A 283 -5.05 -5.57 -12.45
CA PRO A 283 -4.94 -6.28 -13.71
C PRO A 283 -5.64 -5.50 -14.83
N LEU A 284 -4.95 -5.37 -15.96
CA LEU A 284 -5.43 -4.73 -17.18
C LEU A 284 -5.86 -5.78 -18.21
N ALA A 285 -5.01 -6.78 -18.46
CA ALA A 285 -5.28 -7.82 -19.45
C ALA A 285 -4.65 -9.16 -19.04
N LYS A 286 -5.25 -10.26 -19.53
CA LYS A 286 -4.78 -11.65 -19.34
C LYS A 286 -4.10 -12.25 -20.57
N ALA A 287 -4.00 -11.46 -21.64
CA ALA A 287 -3.57 -11.84 -22.98
C ALA A 287 -3.03 -10.59 -23.68
N ILE A 288 -2.17 -10.75 -24.68
CA ILE A 288 -1.56 -9.63 -25.42
C ILE A 288 -1.97 -9.72 -26.90
N ASP A 289 -2.84 -8.81 -27.33
CA ASP A 289 -3.09 -8.61 -28.75
C ASP A 289 -2.03 -7.71 -29.40
N ARG A 290 -2.11 -7.51 -30.72
CA ARG A 290 -1.15 -6.70 -31.47
C ARG A 290 -1.13 -5.23 -31.01
N GLN A 291 -2.28 -4.66 -30.64
CA GLN A 291 -2.36 -3.25 -30.24
C GLN A 291 -1.73 -3.05 -28.86
N LEU A 292 -2.01 -3.95 -27.92
CA LEU A 292 -1.38 -3.95 -26.61
C LEU A 292 0.12 -4.21 -26.74
N ALA A 293 0.56 -5.14 -27.61
CA ALA A 293 1.98 -5.35 -27.89
C ALA A 293 2.69 -4.06 -28.36
N LYS A 294 2.06 -3.27 -29.25
CA LYS A 294 2.58 -1.96 -29.67
C LYS A 294 2.76 -1.01 -28.49
N LEU A 295 1.76 -0.91 -27.62
CA LEU A 295 1.83 -0.08 -26.41
C LEU A 295 2.94 -0.57 -25.46
N LEU A 296 3.06 -1.88 -25.22
CA LEU A 296 4.03 -2.43 -24.29
C LEU A 296 5.48 -2.23 -24.78
N LEU A 297 5.75 -2.38 -26.07
CA LEU A 297 7.09 -2.22 -26.64
C LEU A 297 7.48 -0.76 -26.88
N GLY A 298 6.55 0.04 -27.44
CA GLY A 298 6.85 1.38 -27.93
C GLY A 298 6.31 2.53 -27.07
N GLY A 299 5.33 2.27 -26.21
CA GLY A 299 4.55 3.32 -25.57
C GLY A 299 3.73 4.14 -26.57
N GLU A 300 3.40 5.38 -26.19
CA GLU A 300 2.65 6.36 -27.01
C GLU A 300 3.39 7.71 -27.07
N ARG A 301 4.73 7.69 -27.07
CA ARG A 301 5.52 8.92 -27.15
C ARG A 301 5.48 9.51 -28.57
N PRO A 302 5.14 10.79 -28.74
CA PRO A 302 5.20 11.45 -30.04
C PRO A 302 6.61 11.34 -30.65
N GLY A 303 6.72 10.78 -31.85
CA GLY A 303 7.99 10.63 -32.57
C GLY A 303 8.85 9.45 -32.12
N ALA A 304 8.39 8.60 -31.20
CA ALA A 304 9.06 7.32 -30.96
C ALA A 304 8.94 6.43 -32.23
N PRO A 305 10.02 5.73 -32.62
CA PRO A 305 9.93 4.78 -33.72
C PRO A 305 8.89 3.71 -33.38
N GLU A 306 8.08 3.31 -34.36
CA GLU A 306 7.19 2.17 -34.17
C GLU A 306 8.03 0.91 -33.90
N PRO A 307 7.58 0.03 -32.99
CA PRO A 307 8.23 -1.26 -32.79
C PRO A 307 8.28 -2.04 -34.11
N ASP A 308 9.42 -2.70 -34.36
CA ASP A 308 9.58 -3.58 -35.52
C ASP A 308 8.50 -4.67 -35.56
N GLU A 309 7.94 -4.94 -36.74
CA GLU A 309 6.84 -5.89 -36.90
C GLU A 309 7.23 -7.31 -36.46
N ARG A 310 8.52 -7.68 -36.63
CA ARG A 310 9.01 -8.97 -36.12
C ARG A 310 9.03 -9.01 -34.59
N ALA A 311 9.35 -7.90 -33.92
CA ALA A 311 9.33 -7.82 -32.47
C ALA A 311 7.89 -7.95 -31.94
N LEU A 312 6.93 -7.33 -32.62
CA LEU A 312 5.50 -7.48 -32.31
C LEU A 312 5.03 -8.92 -32.47
N ASP A 313 5.34 -9.55 -33.61
CA ASP A 313 4.95 -10.94 -33.88
C ASP A 313 5.57 -11.90 -32.85
N ARG A 314 6.82 -11.69 -32.45
CA ARG A 314 7.49 -12.49 -31.42
C ARG A 314 6.86 -12.30 -30.05
N LEU A 315 6.56 -11.05 -29.64
CA LEU A 315 5.91 -10.79 -28.34
C LEU A 315 4.52 -11.42 -28.29
N VAL A 316 3.71 -11.28 -29.35
CA VAL A 316 2.38 -11.90 -29.45
C VAL A 316 2.50 -13.42 -29.51
N GLY A 317 3.49 -13.97 -30.22
CA GLY A 317 3.76 -15.40 -30.24
C GLY A 317 4.09 -15.98 -28.85
N ALA A 318 4.86 -15.25 -28.05
CA ALA A 318 5.25 -15.66 -26.70
C ALA A 318 4.11 -15.47 -25.67
N PHE A 319 3.48 -14.30 -25.64
CA PHE A 319 2.60 -13.86 -24.54
C PHE A 319 1.15 -13.61 -24.97
N GLY A 320 0.80 -13.88 -26.24
CA GLY A 320 -0.49 -13.51 -26.78
C GLY A 320 -1.66 -14.27 -26.17
N ALA A 321 -1.50 -15.58 -25.95
CA ALA A 321 -2.55 -16.42 -25.37
C ALA A 321 -2.71 -16.21 -23.86
N GLN A 322 -1.62 -15.87 -23.16
CA GLN A 322 -1.60 -15.73 -21.71
C GLN A 322 -0.52 -14.74 -21.28
N ALA A 323 -0.89 -13.75 -20.47
CA ALA A 323 0.04 -12.79 -19.88
C ALA A 323 -0.55 -12.13 -18.63
N GLY A 324 0.29 -11.63 -17.74
CA GLY A 324 -0.14 -10.71 -16.69
C GLY A 324 0.21 -9.28 -17.05
N VAL A 325 -0.77 -8.50 -17.56
CA VAL A 325 -0.61 -7.07 -17.82
C VAL A 325 -1.38 -6.27 -16.78
N TYR A 326 -0.75 -5.24 -16.22
CA TYR A 326 -1.24 -4.46 -15.09
C TYR A 326 -1.16 -2.96 -15.37
N VAL A 327 -2.04 -2.19 -14.73
CA VAL A 327 -1.89 -0.74 -14.63
C VAL A 327 -0.92 -0.46 -13.49
N GLY A 328 0.29 -0.01 -13.82
CA GLY A 328 1.36 0.26 -12.86
C GLY A 328 1.21 1.59 -12.12
N GLY A 329 0.35 2.50 -12.58
CA GLY A 329 0.09 3.78 -11.91
C GLY A 329 -0.09 4.92 -12.91
N PRO A 330 -0.55 6.11 -12.48
CA PRO A 330 -0.98 7.18 -13.38
C PRO A 330 0.17 7.86 -14.15
N ASP A 331 1.41 7.74 -13.67
CA ASP A 331 2.58 8.34 -14.30
C ASP A 331 3.11 7.45 -15.43
N ALA A 332 3.89 8.04 -16.35
CA ALA A 332 4.60 7.29 -17.40
C ALA A 332 3.72 6.34 -18.26
N GLN A 333 2.40 6.58 -18.34
CA GLN A 333 1.45 5.77 -19.11
C GLN A 333 1.75 5.69 -20.61
N ARG A 334 2.50 6.66 -21.14
CA ARG A 334 2.92 6.71 -22.55
C ARG A 334 4.30 6.10 -22.80
N GLU A 335 4.97 5.60 -21.77
CA GLU A 335 6.26 4.95 -21.91
C GLU A 335 6.08 3.45 -22.21
N PRO A 336 7.09 2.76 -22.78
CA PRO A 336 7.11 1.31 -22.82
C PRO A 336 6.86 0.70 -21.44
N ALA A 337 6.24 -0.47 -21.43
CA ALA A 337 5.86 -1.12 -20.19
C ALA A 337 7.09 -1.52 -19.36
N LEU A 338 6.97 -1.40 -18.03
CA LEU A 338 7.94 -2.02 -17.15
C LEU A 338 7.69 -3.54 -17.15
N PHE A 339 8.77 -4.30 -17.30
CA PHE A 339 8.75 -5.75 -17.33
C PHE A 339 9.45 -6.28 -16.07
N VAL A 340 8.75 -7.08 -15.25
CA VAL A 340 9.23 -7.59 -13.96
C VAL A 340 9.13 -9.12 -13.92
N HIS A 341 10.14 -9.79 -13.37
CA HIS A 341 10.17 -11.25 -13.23
C HIS A 341 11.10 -11.73 -12.11
N GLY A 342 11.14 -13.04 -11.92
CA GLY A 342 11.93 -13.73 -10.90
C GLY A 342 13.03 -14.65 -11.44
N ILE A 343 13.46 -14.45 -12.67
CA ILE A 343 14.40 -15.38 -13.33
C ILE A 343 15.81 -14.79 -13.22
N ASP A 344 16.68 -15.51 -12.51
CA ASP A 344 18.07 -15.14 -12.36
C ASP A 344 18.86 -15.39 -13.65
N GLY A 345 19.85 -14.55 -13.92
CA GLY A 345 20.72 -14.68 -15.09
C GLY A 345 20.06 -14.44 -16.46
N LEU A 346 18.83 -13.90 -16.51
CA LEU A 346 18.16 -13.58 -17.77
C LEU A 346 18.91 -12.43 -18.48
N SER A 347 19.35 -12.67 -19.72
CA SER A 347 20.15 -11.69 -20.46
C SER A 347 19.44 -10.35 -20.61
N GLY A 348 20.12 -9.26 -20.23
CA GLY A 348 19.58 -7.90 -20.24
C GLY A 348 18.67 -7.55 -19.06
N ALA A 349 18.48 -8.47 -18.11
CA ALA A 349 17.77 -8.20 -16.87
C ALA A 349 18.71 -7.60 -15.80
N VAL A 350 18.14 -6.75 -14.96
CA VAL A 350 18.83 -6.10 -13.84
C VAL A 350 17.98 -6.28 -12.59
N GLU A 351 18.63 -6.70 -11.50
CA GLU A 351 17.96 -6.85 -10.21
C GLU A 351 17.54 -5.48 -9.68
N VAL A 352 16.29 -5.37 -9.20
CA VAL A 352 15.72 -4.13 -8.64
C VAL A 352 16.55 -3.63 -7.46
N SER A 353 16.98 -4.55 -6.61
CA SER A 353 17.95 -4.30 -5.54
C SER A 353 18.66 -5.61 -5.19
N PRO A 354 19.96 -5.58 -4.85
CA PRO A 354 20.73 -6.78 -4.54
C PRO A 354 20.05 -7.67 -3.50
N GLY A 355 19.94 -8.97 -3.83
CA GLY A 355 19.40 -10.01 -2.94
C GLY A 355 17.87 -10.11 -2.89
N THR A 356 17.14 -9.27 -3.63
CA THR A 356 15.67 -9.36 -3.75
C THR A 356 15.22 -10.47 -4.69
N ARG A 357 16.08 -10.83 -5.65
CA ARG A 357 15.82 -11.73 -6.80
C ARG A 357 14.60 -11.33 -7.62
N ILE A 358 14.27 -10.04 -7.60
CA ILE A 358 13.26 -9.39 -8.42
C ILE A 358 13.99 -8.62 -9.49
N PHE A 359 13.71 -8.92 -10.75
CA PHE A 359 14.44 -8.39 -11.89
C PHE A 359 13.54 -7.57 -12.80
N THR A 360 14.13 -6.59 -13.47
CA THR A 360 13.52 -5.80 -14.54
C THR A 360 14.34 -5.92 -15.83
N GLY A 361 13.70 -5.78 -16.99
CA GLY A 361 14.38 -5.89 -18.28
C GLY A 361 14.51 -7.34 -18.79
N GLY A 362 15.37 -7.56 -19.77
CA GLY A 362 15.57 -8.88 -20.38
C GLY A 362 14.40 -9.41 -21.23
N LEU A 363 13.58 -8.50 -21.80
CA LEU A 363 12.39 -8.86 -22.57
C LEU A 363 12.69 -9.77 -23.78
N ASP A 364 13.74 -9.49 -24.54
CA ASP A 364 14.08 -10.31 -25.71
C ASP A 364 14.43 -11.75 -25.33
N ALA A 365 15.22 -11.92 -24.26
CA ALA A 365 15.56 -13.24 -23.74
C ALA A 365 14.35 -13.95 -23.12
N ALA A 366 13.43 -13.22 -22.49
CA ALA A 366 12.17 -13.78 -22.01
C ALA A 366 11.30 -14.28 -23.16
N ILE A 367 11.17 -13.51 -24.25
CA ILE A 367 10.42 -13.90 -25.44
C ILE A 367 10.98 -15.21 -26.02
N ASP A 368 12.30 -15.31 -26.20
CA ASP A 368 12.93 -16.54 -26.69
C ASP A 368 12.74 -17.72 -25.73
N GLY A 369 12.86 -17.47 -24.43
CA GLY A 369 12.64 -18.50 -23.40
C GLY A 369 11.19 -19.00 -23.36
N VAL A 370 10.21 -18.14 -23.59
CA VAL A 370 8.79 -18.54 -23.65
C VAL A 370 8.47 -19.28 -24.95
N ILE A 371 8.97 -18.81 -26.10
CA ILE A 371 8.77 -19.48 -27.40
C ILE A 371 9.40 -20.88 -27.40
N SER A 372 10.58 -21.03 -26.78
CA SER A 372 11.26 -22.32 -26.65
C SER A 372 10.67 -23.24 -25.58
N GLY A 373 9.74 -22.74 -24.75
CA GLY A 373 9.13 -23.48 -23.64
C GLY A 373 10.01 -23.60 -22.39
N THR A 374 11.12 -22.86 -22.33
CA THR A 374 11.99 -22.76 -21.15
C THR A 374 11.27 -22.05 -20.00
N TYR A 375 10.49 -21.01 -20.30
CA TYR A 375 9.72 -20.23 -19.33
C TYR A 375 8.23 -20.25 -19.68
N LYS A 376 7.38 -19.95 -18.70
CA LYS A 376 5.95 -19.76 -18.89
C LYS A 376 5.62 -18.28 -19.01
N PRO A 377 4.60 -17.89 -19.79
CA PRO A 377 4.21 -16.49 -19.89
C PRO A 377 3.87 -15.83 -18.54
N LEU A 378 3.32 -16.60 -17.59
CA LEU A 378 2.97 -16.13 -16.24
C LEU A 378 4.15 -16.06 -15.26
N ASP A 379 5.37 -16.38 -15.69
CA ASP A 379 6.60 -16.08 -14.92
C ASP A 379 6.95 -14.58 -14.95
N PHE A 380 6.28 -13.83 -15.83
CA PHE A 380 6.55 -12.43 -16.12
C PHE A 380 5.33 -11.54 -15.88
N ARG A 381 5.59 -10.25 -15.65
CA ARG A 381 4.57 -9.23 -15.41
C ARG A 381 4.88 -7.97 -16.21
N PHE A 382 3.87 -7.45 -16.91
CA PHE A 382 3.94 -6.20 -17.64
C PHE A 382 3.17 -5.11 -16.92
N PHE A 383 3.75 -3.92 -16.80
CA PHE A 383 3.12 -2.77 -16.15
C PHE A 383 3.07 -1.57 -17.09
N VAL A 384 1.86 -1.11 -17.39
CA VAL A 384 1.63 0.14 -18.12
C VAL A 384 1.56 1.28 -17.12
N GLY A 385 2.48 2.23 -17.25
CA GLY A 385 2.64 3.33 -16.30
C GLY A 385 3.33 2.93 -15.00
N ARG A 386 3.47 3.92 -14.11
CA ARG A 386 4.21 3.85 -12.84
C ARG A 386 3.52 4.74 -11.81
N THR A 387 3.86 4.54 -10.55
CA THR A 387 3.51 5.47 -9.47
C THR A 387 4.76 6.17 -9.00
N ARG A 388 4.82 7.50 -9.17
CA ARG A 388 5.89 8.33 -8.66
C ARG A 388 5.51 8.95 -7.31
N ALA A 389 6.51 9.35 -6.54
CA ALA A 389 6.34 10.02 -5.25
C ALA A 389 5.51 9.23 -4.22
N LEU A 390 5.66 7.91 -4.20
CA LEU A 390 5.14 7.07 -3.12
C LEU A 390 5.78 7.52 -1.80
N SER A 391 4.97 7.82 -0.79
CA SER A 391 5.46 8.30 0.50
C SER A 391 4.65 7.79 1.67
N THR A 392 5.35 7.51 2.78
CA THR A 392 4.76 7.16 4.08
C THR A 392 4.56 8.38 4.97
N ALA A 393 5.14 9.54 4.61
CA ALA A 393 5.13 10.76 5.43
C ALA A 393 3.70 11.27 5.69
N GLN A 394 2.84 11.21 4.67
CA GLN A 394 1.43 11.61 4.77
C GLN A 394 0.55 10.52 5.38
N GLY A 395 1.08 9.32 5.65
CA GLY A 395 0.31 8.23 6.28
C GLY A 395 -0.69 7.59 5.34
N GLU A 396 -0.55 7.88 4.06
CA GLU A 396 -1.33 7.32 2.97
C GLU A 396 -0.94 5.88 2.65
N TYR A 397 0.35 5.58 2.79
CA TYR A 397 0.92 4.27 2.54
C TYR A 397 1.65 3.79 3.80
N ILE A 398 1.67 2.46 3.95
CA ILE A 398 2.61 1.77 4.83
C ILE A 398 3.62 1.02 3.98
N ALA A 399 4.90 1.11 4.33
CA ALA A 399 5.97 0.38 3.66
C ALA A 399 6.25 -0.94 4.36
N LEU A 400 6.50 -1.97 3.56
CA LEU A 400 6.66 -3.35 4.01
C LEU A 400 7.84 -4.00 3.27
N ALA A 401 8.72 -4.65 4.00
CA ALA A 401 9.64 -5.64 3.43
C ALA A 401 8.85 -6.92 3.22
N CYS A 402 9.10 -7.64 2.12
CA CYS A 402 8.38 -8.88 1.85
C CYS A 402 9.24 -9.94 1.17
N ALA A 403 8.77 -11.18 1.27
CA ALA A 403 9.27 -12.28 0.46
C ALA A 403 8.91 -12.05 -1.01
N ARG A 404 9.89 -12.28 -1.90
CA ARG A 404 9.73 -12.24 -3.35
C ARG A 404 8.46 -12.90 -3.90
N PRO A 405 8.06 -14.13 -3.50
CA PRO A 405 6.85 -14.75 -4.04
C PRO A 405 5.58 -13.92 -3.85
N ILE A 406 5.51 -13.08 -2.81
CA ILE A 406 4.38 -12.17 -2.58
C ILE A 406 4.37 -11.05 -3.65
N ALA A 407 5.54 -10.49 -3.95
CA ALA A 407 5.68 -9.42 -4.94
C ALA A 407 5.48 -9.91 -6.39
N LEU A 408 5.85 -11.16 -6.70
CA LEU A 408 5.82 -11.70 -8.06
C LEU A 408 4.55 -12.49 -8.40
N LYS A 409 3.74 -12.84 -7.40
CA LYS A 409 2.48 -13.56 -7.61
C LYS A 409 1.54 -12.80 -8.55
N GLN A 410 0.92 -13.54 -9.47
CA GLN A 410 -0.08 -12.98 -10.38
C GLN A 410 -1.36 -12.64 -9.61
N CYS A 411 -1.91 -11.45 -9.85
CA CYS A 411 -3.14 -10.99 -9.19
C CYS A 411 -4.39 -11.22 -10.06
N LEU A 412 -4.30 -12.14 -11.02
CA LEU A 412 -5.36 -12.42 -11.99
C LEU A 412 -6.43 -13.33 -11.38
N GLY A 413 -7.46 -12.72 -10.79
CA GLY A 413 -8.60 -13.44 -10.22
C GLY A 413 -8.36 -14.02 -8.84
N LEU A 414 -7.55 -13.35 -8.01
CA LEU A 414 -7.36 -13.74 -6.61
C LEU A 414 -8.70 -13.68 -5.84
N PRO A 415 -9.11 -14.78 -5.17
CA PRO A 415 -10.28 -14.78 -4.30
C PRO A 415 -10.20 -13.76 -3.17
N LYS A 416 -9.05 -13.69 -2.48
CA LYS A 416 -8.75 -12.68 -1.47
C LYS A 416 -7.85 -11.61 -2.07
N PRO A 417 -8.19 -10.31 -1.98
CA PRO A 417 -7.33 -9.25 -2.53
C PRO A 417 -5.92 -9.30 -1.95
N LEU A 418 -4.90 -9.07 -2.79
CA LEU A 418 -3.49 -9.10 -2.39
C LEU A 418 -3.20 -8.20 -1.17
N TRP A 419 -3.86 -7.04 -1.08
CA TRP A 419 -3.70 -6.12 0.05
C TRP A 419 -3.97 -6.80 1.39
N HIS A 420 -5.06 -7.59 1.52
CA HIS A 420 -5.38 -8.29 2.77
C HIS A 420 -4.36 -9.37 3.09
N GLU A 421 -3.94 -10.14 2.08
CA GLU A 421 -2.91 -11.19 2.22
C GLU A 421 -1.59 -10.59 2.76
N VAL A 422 -1.13 -9.49 2.17
CA VAL A 422 0.10 -8.79 2.58
C VAL A 422 -0.03 -8.21 3.99
N MET A 423 -1.15 -7.54 4.29
CA MET A 423 -1.37 -6.90 5.58
C MET A 423 -1.49 -7.93 6.72
N GLU A 424 -2.04 -9.12 6.46
CA GLU A 424 -2.08 -10.21 7.44
C GLU A 424 -0.73 -10.86 7.66
N LEU A 425 0.06 -11.07 6.60
CA LEU A 425 1.44 -11.56 6.71
C LEU A 425 2.31 -10.58 7.50
N ALA A 426 2.08 -9.27 7.36
CA ALA A 426 2.76 -8.23 8.14
C ALA A 426 2.46 -8.31 9.65
N GLY A 427 1.36 -8.97 10.06
CA GLY A 427 0.99 -9.14 11.46
C GLY A 427 0.59 -7.82 12.15
N GLY A 428 0.53 -7.87 13.49
CA GLY A 428 0.31 -6.70 14.35
C GLY A 428 -0.89 -5.84 13.95
N GLU A 429 -0.65 -4.52 13.89
CA GLU A 429 -1.65 -3.52 13.47
C GLU A 429 -2.12 -3.74 12.02
N CYS A 430 -1.23 -4.13 11.10
CA CYS A 430 -1.59 -4.38 9.70
C CYS A 430 -2.66 -5.47 9.58
N ALA A 431 -2.47 -6.58 10.29
CA ALA A 431 -3.43 -7.69 10.29
C ALA A 431 -4.77 -7.27 10.92
N GLN A 432 -4.75 -6.40 11.94
CA GLN A 432 -5.96 -5.85 12.55
C GLN A 432 -6.72 -4.93 11.59
N LEU A 433 -6.01 -4.07 10.86
CA LEU A 433 -6.59 -3.24 9.79
C LEU A 433 -7.21 -4.11 8.69
N SER A 434 -6.52 -5.18 8.26
CA SER A 434 -7.06 -6.13 7.28
C SER A 434 -8.39 -6.72 7.73
N ARG A 435 -8.47 -7.22 8.97
CA ARG A 435 -9.69 -7.81 9.54
C ARG A 435 -10.84 -6.79 9.62
N MET A 436 -10.56 -5.56 10.02
CA MET A 436 -11.62 -4.54 10.07
C MET A 436 -12.13 -4.19 8.68
N GLU A 437 -11.26 -4.14 7.66
CA GLU A 437 -11.66 -3.82 6.29
C GLU A 437 -12.38 -4.98 5.59
N ILE A 438 -11.97 -6.23 5.83
CA ILE A 438 -12.59 -7.39 5.18
C ILE A 438 -14.05 -7.55 5.63
N THR A 439 -14.36 -7.27 6.90
CA THR A 439 -15.73 -7.35 7.44
C THR A 439 -16.71 -6.34 6.83
N LYS A 440 -16.22 -5.33 6.10
CA LYS A 440 -17.07 -4.36 5.39
C LYS A 440 -17.51 -4.85 4.03
N ARG A 441 -16.95 -5.96 3.56
CA ARG A 441 -17.15 -6.51 2.22
C ARG A 441 -18.12 -7.68 2.28
N ASP A 442 -19.33 -7.45 1.80
CA ASP A 442 -20.34 -8.50 1.68
C ASP A 442 -19.96 -9.53 0.58
N ASP A 443 -19.03 -9.19 -0.32
CA ASP A 443 -18.59 -10.02 -1.45
C ASP A 443 -17.43 -10.97 -1.12
N LEU A 444 -16.78 -10.80 0.03
CA LEU A 444 -15.72 -11.67 0.50
C LEU A 444 -16.29 -12.60 1.57
N THR A 445 -16.35 -13.90 1.30
CA THR A 445 -16.67 -14.91 2.33
C THR A 445 -15.47 -15.07 3.27
N ASP A 446 -15.72 -15.16 4.58
CA ASP A 446 -14.72 -15.29 5.67
C ASP A 446 -13.94 -16.63 5.66
N GLU A 447 -13.34 -17.03 4.54
CA GLU A 447 -12.53 -18.26 4.40
C GLU A 447 -11.01 -18.03 4.34
#